data_AF-A0A7R9LSP2-F1
#
_entry.id   AF-A0A7R9LSP2-F1
#
_cell.length_a   1.000
_cell.length_b   1.000
_cell.length_c   1.000
_cell.angle_alpha   90.00
_cell.angle_beta   90.00
_cell.angle_gamma   90.00
#
_symmetry.space_group_name_H-M   'P 1'
#
loop_
_entity.id
_entity.type
_entity.pdbx_description
1 polymer ?
#
loop_
_entity_poly.entity_id
_entity_poly.type
_entity_poly.pdbx_seq_one_letter_code
_entity_poly.pdbx_strand_id
1 'polypeptide(L)'
;SGRVLDEMNEVDKFLFHISKIERLEQKLKIMFYMTSLVQPNQSREDNIVNQCRSRIATITEAARLLRKSPGIRMILEYVLVFGNYLNSSTRTIATAPAYGFKLTTLDLICETKSSVDRSRSLLHYISDIILSSAENGPKPVRPNIFLTLGKNSGHMSGGDTLENVKMPFDLEKLLAAIERATVVSMETCTLEVIDLEKGMDLCKQELQLRNSSGLANNQATQHLRQFISNKSPELQALREDLKRAQHEYNECVEYFGESTKLMESSNQLFGTFTRFLKNFKQCQSDNVTQQRKKFEEELRQQIAEKQQKSPEKEASNEVKVREKRLLKQDEVYNGALEDILLGLKNEPYRRADAVRRSQRRKQENIRLSSTELMEM
;
A
#
# COMPACT_ATOMS: atom_id res chain seq x y z
N SER A 1 45.84 -41.39 46.09
CA SER A 1 44.78 -41.59 47.10
C SER A 1 43.47 -41.19 46.46
N GLY A 2 42.77 -42.13 45.83
CA GLY A 2 41.52 -41.84 45.11
C GLY A 2 40.35 -41.98 46.08
N ARG A 3 39.58 -40.89 46.29
CA ARG A 3 38.27 -41.00 46.94
C ARG A 3 37.42 -41.97 46.13
N VAL A 4 36.63 -42.80 46.82
CA VAL A 4 35.71 -43.73 46.16
C VAL A 4 34.67 -42.90 45.40
N LEU A 5 34.29 -43.33 44.19
CA LEU A 5 33.37 -42.58 43.31
C LEU A 5 32.04 -42.19 44.01
N ASP A 6 31.60 -42.96 44.99
CA ASP A 6 30.39 -42.70 45.78
C ASP A 6 30.52 -41.51 46.75
N GLU A 7 31.74 -41.16 47.16
CA GLU A 7 32.02 -40.07 48.11
C GLU A 7 32.22 -38.70 47.44
N MET A 8 32.17 -38.65 46.11
CA MET A 8 32.30 -37.41 45.34
C MET A 8 30.98 -36.63 45.31
N ASN A 9 31.05 -35.30 45.23
CA ASN A 9 29.87 -34.47 45.06
C ASN A 9 29.19 -34.79 43.71
N GLU A 10 27.87 -34.58 43.63
CA GLU A 10 27.07 -34.83 42.42
C GLU A 10 27.63 -34.13 41.18
N VAL A 11 28.20 -32.92 41.35
CA VAL A 11 28.86 -32.18 40.26
C VAL A 11 30.11 -32.90 39.76
N ASP A 12 30.93 -33.42 40.66
CA ASP A 12 32.17 -34.11 40.30
C ASP A 12 31.87 -35.49 39.69
N LYS A 13 30.84 -36.19 40.20
CA LYS A 13 30.30 -37.42 39.59
C LYS A 13 29.81 -37.17 38.17
N PHE A 14 29.04 -36.09 37.96
CA PHE A 14 28.55 -35.69 36.65
C PHE A 14 29.70 -35.36 35.68
N LEU A 15 30.67 -34.55 36.10
CA LEU A 15 31.84 -34.21 35.29
C LEU A 15 32.67 -35.45 34.96
N PHE A 16 32.82 -36.38 35.89
CA PHE A 16 33.51 -37.66 35.66
C PHE A 16 32.78 -38.57 34.66
N HIS A 17 31.44 -38.63 34.71
CA HIS A 17 30.67 -39.37 33.72
C HIS A 17 30.77 -38.72 32.33
N ILE A 18 30.77 -37.39 32.27
CA ILE A 18 30.93 -36.64 31.03
C ILE A 18 32.34 -36.80 30.45
N SER A 19 33.39 -36.83 31.27
CA SER A 19 34.77 -36.97 30.81
C SER A 19 35.04 -38.34 30.16
N LYS A 20 34.22 -39.36 30.48
CA LYS A 20 34.29 -40.67 29.81
C LYS A 20 33.72 -40.67 28.39
N ILE A 21 32.97 -39.63 28.01
CA ILE A 21 32.37 -39.55 26.67
C ILE A 21 33.41 -39.00 25.70
N GLU A 22 33.93 -39.87 24.85
CA GLU A 22 34.83 -39.45 23.77
C GLU A 22 34.14 -38.46 22.82
N ARG A 23 34.88 -37.44 22.38
CA ARG A 23 34.42 -36.43 21.40
C ARG A 23 33.06 -35.81 21.80
N LEU A 24 32.86 -35.57 23.09
CA LEU A 24 31.62 -35.01 23.63
C LEU A 24 31.21 -33.73 22.90
N GLU A 25 32.13 -32.79 22.69
CA GLU A 25 31.83 -31.51 22.06
C GLU A 25 31.21 -31.69 20.67
N GLN A 26 31.80 -32.56 19.84
CA GLN A 26 31.28 -32.86 18.50
C GLN A 26 29.91 -33.53 18.58
N LYS A 27 29.72 -34.48 19.50
CA LYS A 27 28.42 -35.15 19.72
C LYS A 27 27.34 -34.15 20.14
N LEU A 28 27.65 -33.21 21.03
CA LEU A 28 26.73 -32.17 21.47
C LEU A 28 26.37 -31.21 20.33
N LYS A 29 27.34 -30.77 19.53
CA LYS A 29 27.08 -29.93 18.34
C LYS A 29 26.14 -30.60 17.36
N ILE A 30 26.35 -31.88 17.08
CA ILE A 30 25.50 -32.67 16.17
C ILE A 30 24.10 -32.87 16.76
N MET A 31 24.00 -33.22 18.05
CA MET A 31 22.71 -33.36 18.72
C MET A 31 21.93 -32.04 18.72
N PHE A 32 22.59 -30.92 19.04
CA PHE A 32 21.98 -29.59 19.01
C PHE A 32 21.47 -29.24 17.60
N TYR A 33 22.27 -29.50 16.57
CA TYR A 33 21.88 -29.28 15.17
C TYR A 33 20.68 -30.14 14.76
N MET A 34 20.70 -31.44 15.09
CA MET A 34 19.59 -32.35 14.81
C MET A 34 18.30 -31.89 15.49
N THR A 35 18.37 -31.49 16.75
CA THR A 35 17.21 -30.96 17.50
C THR A 35 16.69 -29.66 16.88
N SER A 36 17.60 -28.77 16.45
CA SER A 36 17.24 -27.48 15.83
C SER A 36 16.45 -27.65 14.52
N LEU A 37 16.69 -28.74 13.77
CA LEU A 37 16.01 -29.06 12.50
C LEU A 37 14.79 -29.95 12.61
N VAL A 38 14.64 -30.70 13.71
CA VAL A 38 13.56 -31.69 13.90
C VAL A 38 12.48 -31.19 14.84
N GLN A 39 12.77 -30.21 15.71
CA GLN A 39 11.88 -29.58 16.70
C GLN A 39 10.54 -30.31 16.91
N PRO A 40 10.50 -31.36 17.75
CA PRO A 40 9.38 -32.31 17.82
C PRO A 40 8.06 -31.70 18.32
N ASN A 41 8.09 -30.52 18.95
CA ASN A 41 6.93 -29.86 19.56
C ASN A 41 6.50 -28.56 18.84
N GLN A 42 7.11 -28.23 17.70
CA GLN A 42 6.76 -27.05 16.92
C GLN A 42 6.07 -27.43 15.61
N SER A 43 5.21 -26.54 15.11
CA SER A 43 4.55 -26.76 13.84
C SER A 43 5.61 -26.95 12.75
N ARG A 44 5.34 -27.82 11.76
CA ARG A 44 6.27 -28.09 10.66
C ARG A 44 6.68 -26.80 9.94
N GLU A 45 5.85 -25.78 10.00
CA GLU A 45 5.99 -24.46 9.39
C GLU A 45 6.99 -23.54 10.14
N ASP A 46 7.21 -23.75 11.45
CA ASP A 46 8.09 -22.89 12.27
C ASP A 46 9.56 -23.32 12.27
N ASN A 47 9.92 -24.39 11.55
CA ASN A 47 11.30 -24.84 11.47
C ASN A 47 12.22 -23.77 10.85
N ILE A 48 13.48 -23.69 11.29
CA ILE A 48 14.48 -22.73 10.79
C ILE A 48 14.62 -22.75 9.26
N VAL A 49 14.48 -23.93 8.65
CA VAL A 49 14.47 -24.10 7.18
C VAL A 49 13.30 -23.35 6.54
N ASN A 50 12.11 -23.45 7.11
CA ASN A 50 10.91 -22.79 6.60
C ASN A 50 10.90 -21.29 6.89
N GLN A 51 11.45 -20.87 8.02
CA GLN A 51 11.68 -19.45 8.30
C GLN A 51 12.66 -18.82 7.28
N CYS A 52 13.75 -19.52 6.95
CA CYS A 52 14.67 -19.10 5.89
C CYS A 52 13.98 -19.08 4.52
N ARG A 53 13.20 -20.11 4.18
CA ARG A 53 12.44 -20.20 2.94
C ARG A 53 11.43 -19.05 2.78
N SER A 54 10.73 -18.70 3.86
CA SER A 54 9.77 -17.57 3.89
C SER A 54 10.45 -16.23 3.64
N ARG A 55 11.62 -16.01 4.24
CA ARG A 55 12.45 -14.82 4.01
C ARG A 55 12.94 -14.73 2.56
N ILE A 56 13.46 -15.83 2.01
CA ILE A 56 13.85 -15.92 0.59
C ILE A 56 12.65 -15.61 -0.33
N ALA A 57 11.47 -16.19 -0.03
CA ALA A 57 10.26 -15.96 -0.80
C ALA A 57 9.81 -14.49 -0.77
N THR A 58 9.93 -13.83 0.39
CA THR A 58 9.60 -12.40 0.55
C THR A 58 10.46 -11.51 -0.34
N ILE A 59 11.78 -11.73 -0.34
CA ILE A 59 12.71 -10.99 -1.21
C ILE A 59 12.39 -11.23 -2.69
N THR A 60 12.17 -12.49 -3.05
CA THR A 60 11.89 -12.89 -4.44
C THR A 60 10.57 -12.30 -4.94
N GLU A 61 9.52 -12.32 -4.10
CA GLU A 61 8.23 -11.71 -4.41
C GLU A 61 8.37 -10.21 -4.66
N ALA A 62 9.04 -9.49 -3.75
CA ALA A 62 9.25 -8.05 -3.88
C ALA A 62 10.05 -7.69 -5.15
N ALA A 63 11.17 -8.39 -5.41
CA ALA A 63 11.98 -8.16 -6.60
C ALA A 63 11.18 -8.39 -7.90
N ARG A 64 10.37 -9.46 -7.93
CA ARG A 64 9.53 -9.80 -9.08
C ARG A 64 8.42 -8.78 -9.30
N LEU A 65 7.72 -8.38 -8.24
CA LEU A 65 6.65 -7.38 -8.32
C LEU A 65 7.19 -6.03 -8.77
N LEU A 66 8.37 -5.64 -8.28
CA LEU A 66 9.03 -4.40 -8.68
C LEU A 66 9.40 -4.40 -10.17
N ARG A 67 10.08 -5.45 -10.65
CA ARG A 67 10.50 -5.59 -12.06
C ARG A 67 9.31 -5.67 -13.04
N LYS A 68 8.21 -6.31 -12.63
CA LYS A 68 7.02 -6.52 -13.49
C LYS A 68 5.97 -5.42 -13.36
N SER A 69 6.15 -4.44 -12.47
CA SER A 69 5.13 -3.41 -12.22
C SER A 69 5.04 -2.43 -13.41
N PRO A 70 3.90 -2.39 -14.14
CA PRO A 70 3.70 -1.39 -15.19
C PRO A 70 3.58 0.02 -14.59
N GLY A 71 3.15 0.11 -13.34
CA GLY A 71 2.99 1.37 -12.62
C GLY A 71 4.30 2.04 -12.28
N ILE A 72 5.27 1.27 -11.77
CA ILE A 72 6.63 1.78 -11.53
C ILE A 72 7.23 2.24 -12.85
N ARG A 73 7.15 1.43 -13.89
CA ARG A 73 7.62 1.79 -15.22
C ARG A 73 7.03 3.12 -15.69
N MET A 74 5.70 3.28 -15.59
CA MET A 74 5.03 4.51 -15.99
C MET A 74 5.51 5.71 -15.19
N ILE A 75 5.63 5.61 -13.86
CA ILE A 75 6.14 6.69 -13.01
C ILE A 75 7.57 7.07 -13.41
N LEU A 76 8.45 6.09 -13.63
CA LEU A 76 9.84 6.35 -14.07
C LEU A 76 9.90 6.98 -15.46
N GLU A 77 9.02 6.60 -16.39
CA GLU A 77 8.90 7.23 -17.71
C GLU A 77 8.48 8.70 -17.59
N TYR A 78 7.49 9.03 -16.77
CA TYR A 78 7.11 10.43 -16.51
C TYR A 78 8.26 11.23 -15.89
N VAL A 79 8.96 10.65 -14.91
CA VAL A 79 10.15 11.26 -14.32
C VAL A 79 11.20 11.57 -15.40
N LEU A 80 11.47 10.63 -16.32
CA LEU A 80 12.43 10.83 -17.40
C LEU A 80 12.00 11.96 -18.34
N VAL A 81 10.73 12.00 -18.72
CA VAL A 81 10.17 13.06 -19.59
C VAL A 81 10.29 14.43 -18.93
N PHE A 82 9.88 14.55 -17.67
CA PHE A 82 9.99 15.81 -16.92
C PHE A 82 11.43 16.22 -16.66
N GLY A 83 12.30 15.28 -16.33
CA GLY A 83 13.73 15.54 -16.16
C GLY A 83 14.37 16.08 -17.44
N ASN A 84 14.08 15.44 -18.59
CA ASN A 84 14.56 15.92 -19.89
C ASN A 84 13.99 17.31 -20.24
N TYR A 85 12.72 17.56 -19.95
CA TYR A 85 12.08 18.85 -20.21
C TYR A 85 12.68 19.98 -19.35
N LEU A 86 12.77 19.78 -18.04
CA LEU A 86 13.30 20.78 -17.10
C LEU A 86 14.77 21.11 -17.37
N ASN A 87 15.56 20.10 -17.77
CA ASN A 87 16.96 20.27 -18.12
C ASN A 87 17.17 20.64 -19.59
N SER A 88 16.15 21.07 -20.34
CA SER A 88 16.33 21.50 -21.73
C SER A 88 17.11 22.82 -21.85
N SER A 89 17.00 23.72 -20.86
CA SER A 89 17.58 25.07 -20.88
C SER A 89 19.03 25.14 -20.38
N THR A 90 19.48 24.18 -19.57
CA THR A 90 20.86 24.08 -19.05
C THR A 90 21.77 23.21 -19.92
N ARG A 91 21.25 22.61 -20.99
CA ARG A 91 22.02 21.75 -21.90
C ARG A 91 22.89 22.60 -22.82
N THR A 92 24.20 22.51 -22.62
CA THR A 92 25.17 22.79 -23.69
C THR A 92 24.97 21.77 -24.84
N ILE A 93 25.35 22.14 -26.06
CA ILE A 93 25.22 21.35 -27.30
C ILE A 93 25.82 19.91 -27.20
N ALA A 94 26.65 19.63 -26.19
CA ALA A 94 27.32 18.35 -25.97
C ALA A 94 26.52 17.27 -25.21
N THR A 95 25.37 17.60 -24.59
CA THR A 95 24.62 16.65 -23.76
C THR A 95 23.33 16.20 -24.45
N ALA A 96 23.38 15.00 -25.04
CA ALA A 96 22.25 14.28 -25.62
C ALA A 96 21.07 14.13 -24.62
N PRO A 97 19.82 13.91 -25.08
CA PRO A 97 18.72 13.57 -24.19
C PRO A 97 19.05 12.34 -23.32
N ALA A 98 18.67 12.37 -22.05
CA ALA A 98 18.85 11.23 -21.17
C ALA A 98 17.86 10.12 -21.55
N TYR A 99 18.36 8.89 -21.63
CA TYR A 99 17.55 7.68 -21.85
C TYR A 99 17.21 6.94 -20.55
N GLY A 100 17.79 7.36 -19.44
CA GLY A 100 17.59 6.80 -18.10
C GLY A 100 18.28 7.65 -17.04
N PHE A 101 18.06 7.30 -15.77
CA PHE A 101 18.65 7.97 -14.62
C PHE A 101 18.93 6.95 -13.51
N LYS A 102 19.84 7.30 -12.60
CA LYS A 102 20.15 6.50 -11.41
C LYS A 102 19.05 6.57 -10.37
N LEU A 103 18.83 5.50 -9.60
CA LEU A 103 17.73 5.45 -8.63
C LEU A 103 17.85 6.53 -7.54
N THR A 104 19.07 7.00 -7.25
CA THR A 104 19.32 8.14 -6.34
C THR A 104 18.57 9.41 -6.75
N THR A 105 18.25 9.58 -8.04
CA THR A 105 17.48 10.73 -8.54
C THR A 105 16.05 10.75 -8.00
N LEU A 106 15.50 9.60 -7.59
CA LEU A 106 14.16 9.51 -7.01
C LEU A 106 14.02 10.32 -5.71
N ASP A 107 15.08 10.40 -4.91
CA ASP A 107 15.11 11.22 -3.70
C ASP A 107 15.11 12.73 -4.09
N LEU A 108 15.87 13.14 -5.11
CA LEU A 108 15.95 14.54 -5.58
C LEU A 108 14.65 15.08 -6.17
N ILE A 109 13.84 14.22 -6.79
CA ILE A 109 12.55 14.62 -7.38
C ILE A 109 11.55 15.02 -6.29
N CYS A 110 11.66 14.44 -5.09
CA CYS A 110 10.84 14.82 -3.94
C CYS A 110 11.19 16.23 -3.44
N GLU A 111 12.44 16.66 -3.63
CA GLU A 111 12.99 17.94 -3.16
C GLU A 111 12.76 19.09 -4.15
N THR A 112 12.64 18.80 -5.45
CA THR A 112 12.37 19.82 -6.47
C THR A 112 11.01 20.48 -6.25
N LYS A 113 10.98 21.69 -5.66
CA LYS A 113 9.73 22.44 -5.37
C LYS A 113 9.31 23.34 -6.53
N SER A 114 8.00 23.62 -6.61
CA SER A 114 7.45 24.62 -7.53
C SER A 114 7.87 26.03 -7.11
N SER A 115 8.13 26.89 -8.10
CA SER A 115 8.43 28.31 -7.90
C SER A 115 7.19 29.12 -7.48
N VAL A 116 6.00 28.64 -7.84
CA VAL A 116 4.71 29.30 -7.55
C VAL A 116 4.20 28.90 -6.16
N ASP A 117 4.38 27.63 -5.79
CA ASP A 117 3.91 27.08 -4.52
C ASP A 117 4.95 26.13 -3.94
N ARG A 118 5.68 26.59 -2.91
CA ARG A 118 6.74 25.80 -2.27
C ARG A 118 6.21 24.57 -1.52
N SER A 119 4.90 24.49 -1.26
CA SER A 119 4.29 23.29 -0.69
C SER A 119 4.23 22.12 -1.68
N ARG A 120 4.27 22.41 -2.98
CA ARG A 120 4.19 21.40 -4.05
C ARG A 120 5.58 21.08 -4.60
N SER A 121 5.87 19.78 -4.71
CA SER A 121 7.06 19.28 -5.41
C SER A 121 6.74 18.84 -6.84
N LEU A 122 7.77 18.58 -7.64
CA LEU A 122 7.65 17.97 -8.95
C LEU A 122 6.89 16.64 -8.89
N LEU A 123 7.06 15.88 -7.80
CA LEU A 123 6.33 14.63 -7.58
C LEU A 123 4.81 14.84 -7.41
N HIS A 124 4.39 15.95 -6.79
CA HIS A 124 2.96 16.32 -6.71
C HIS A 124 2.39 16.56 -8.11
N TYR A 125 3.15 17.26 -8.96
CA TYR A 125 2.73 17.53 -10.33
C TYR A 125 2.66 16.25 -11.18
N ILE A 126 3.66 15.37 -11.07
CA ILE A 126 3.67 14.07 -11.74
C ILE A 126 2.48 13.22 -11.29
N SER A 127 2.17 13.20 -9.98
CA SER A 127 1.03 12.45 -9.44
C SER A 127 -0.30 12.92 -10.04
N ASP A 128 -0.55 14.23 -10.10
CA ASP A 128 -1.75 14.81 -10.72
C ASP A 128 -1.90 14.44 -12.20
N ILE A 129 -0.79 14.51 -12.96
CA ILE A 129 -0.82 14.15 -14.38
C ILE A 129 -1.10 12.67 -14.57
N ILE A 130 -0.46 11.80 -13.78
CA ILE A 130 -0.70 10.36 -13.85
C ILE A 130 -2.18 10.05 -13.56
N LEU A 131 -2.77 10.68 -12.55
CA LEU A 131 -4.19 10.50 -12.22
C LEU A 131 -5.13 11.00 -13.32
N SER A 132 -4.93 12.21 -13.82
CA SER A 132 -5.75 12.77 -14.91
C SER A 132 -5.59 12.01 -16.24
N SER A 133 -4.43 11.38 -16.45
CA SER A 133 -4.20 10.51 -17.62
C SER A 133 -4.94 9.17 -17.49
N ALA A 134 -5.17 8.68 -16.27
CA ALA A 134 -5.90 7.43 -16.03
C ALA A 134 -7.40 7.55 -16.36
N GLU A 135 -7.99 8.74 -16.22
CA GLU A 135 -9.39 9.03 -16.59
C GLU A 135 -9.65 8.92 -18.10
N ASN A 136 -8.61 9.05 -18.93
CA ASN A 136 -8.71 9.05 -20.39
C ASN A 136 -8.22 7.75 -21.07
N GLY A 137 -8.02 6.68 -20.28
CA GLY A 137 -7.44 5.41 -20.73
C GLY A 137 -5.92 5.51 -21.00
N PRO A 138 -5.19 4.37 -21.01
CA PRO A 138 -3.75 4.37 -21.20
C PRO A 138 -3.41 4.78 -22.65
N LYS A 139 -3.13 6.07 -22.87
CA LYS A 139 -2.53 6.54 -24.12
C LYS A 139 -1.02 6.39 -23.99
N PRO A 140 -0.33 5.72 -24.94
CA PRO A 140 1.11 5.65 -24.92
C PRO A 140 1.67 7.07 -24.97
N VAL A 141 2.50 7.43 -23.99
CA VAL A 141 3.18 8.73 -23.91
C VAL A 141 4.13 8.81 -25.11
N ARG A 142 3.65 9.40 -26.21
CA ARG A 142 4.50 9.76 -27.34
C ARG A 142 5.21 11.09 -27.01
N PRO A 143 6.47 11.28 -27.43
CA PRO A 143 7.25 12.50 -27.13
C PRO A 143 6.62 13.84 -27.53
N ASN A 144 5.52 13.84 -28.29
CA ASN A 144 4.91 15.03 -28.88
C ASN A 144 3.74 15.64 -28.07
N ILE A 145 3.52 15.26 -26.80
CA ILE A 145 2.43 15.83 -25.96
C ILE A 145 2.62 17.33 -25.67
N PHE A 146 3.81 17.90 -25.89
CA PHE A 146 4.05 19.33 -25.65
C PHE A 146 3.49 20.29 -26.72
N LEU A 147 2.86 19.81 -27.79
CA LEU A 147 2.24 20.69 -28.81
C LEU A 147 0.74 20.94 -28.63
N THR A 148 0.07 20.33 -27.64
CA THR A 148 -1.40 20.47 -27.47
C THR A 148 -1.85 20.76 -26.04
N LEU A 149 -1.04 21.45 -25.25
CA LEU A 149 -1.47 22.04 -23.97
C LEU A 149 -1.48 23.57 -24.09
N GLY A 150 -2.36 24.04 -24.95
CA GLY A 150 -2.54 25.46 -25.26
C GLY A 150 -3.82 25.69 -26.04
N LYS A 151 -4.94 25.14 -25.55
CA LYS A 151 -6.35 25.49 -25.83
C LYS A 151 -7.23 24.31 -25.44
N ASN A 152 -7.98 24.48 -24.35
CA ASN A 152 -9.42 24.22 -24.31
C ASN A 152 -9.92 24.42 -22.89
N SER A 153 -10.48 25.60 -22.67
CA SER A 153 -11.49 25.86 -21.65
C SER A 153 -12.75 25.05 -21.98
N GLY A 154 -13.15 24.14 -21.09
CA GLY A 154 -14.43 23.45 -21.17
C GLY A 154 -14.95 23.24 -19.76
N HIS A 155 -16.01 23.97 -19.40
CA HIS A 155 -16.85 23.70 -18.24
C HIS A 155 -17.32 22.24 -18.25
N MET A 156 -17.33 21.56 -17.11
CA MET A 156 -18.29 20.50 -16.81
C MET A 156 -18.62 20.43 -15.32
N SER A 157 -19.89 20.11 -15.08
CA SER A 157 -20.62 20.16 -13.83
C SER A 157 -20.31 19.00 -12.87
N GLY A 158 -20.21 19.34 -11.60
CA GLY A 158 -20.91 18.71 -10.47
C GLY A 158 -21.02 17.19 -10.41
N GLY A 159 -20.33 16.62 -9.44
CA GLY A 159 -20.90 15.59 -8.57
C GLY A 159 -20.56 14.16 -8.93
N ASP A 160 -19.29 13.77 -8.78
CA ASP A 160 -18.96 12.41 -8.39
C ASP A 160 -17.80 12.41 -7.40
N THR A 161 -18.03 11.70 -6.31
CA THR A 161 -17.20 11.62 -5.11
C THR A 161 -15.77 11.18 -5.46
N LEU A 162 -14.79 12.05 -5.17
CA LEU A 162 -13.34 11.90 -5.34
C LEU A 162 -12.70 10.75 -4.54
N GLU A 163 -13.42 9.66 -4.26
CA GLU A 163 -12.93 8.53 -3.47
C GLU A 163 -12.68 7.26 -4.28
N ASN A 164 -12.96 7.24 -5.58
CA ASN A 164 -12.80 6.02 -6.39
C ASN A 164 -11.95 6.18 -7.66
N VAL A 165 -10.96 7.07 -7.68
CA VAL A 165 -9.90 7.01 -8.70
C VAL A 165 -8.95 5.87 -8.34
N LYS A 166 -9.34 4.64 -8.68
CA LYS A 166 -8.49 3.47 -8.57
C LYS A 166 -7.36 3.64 -9.60
N MET A 167 -6.14 3.88 -9.10
CA MET A 167 -4.93 3.89 -9.90
C MET A 167 -4.91 2.69 -10.86
N PRO A 168 -4.34 2.80 -12.07
CA PRO A 168 -4.36 1.71 -13.06
C PRO A 168 -3.62 0.42 -12.63
N PHE A 169 -3.08 0.37 -11.41
CA PHE A 169 -2.40 -0.76 -10.78
C PHE A 169 -2.46 -0.63 -9.24
N ASP A 170 -2.39 -1.76 -8.53
CA ASP A 170 -2.45 -1.83 -7.07
C ASP A 170 -1.09 -1.47 -6.43
N LEU A 171 -0.85 -0.16 -6.27
CA LEU A 171 0.38 0.36 -5.66
C LEU A 171 0.50 -0.02 -4.17
N GLU A 172 -0.62 -0.20 -3.47
CA GLU A 172 -0.64 -0.61 -2.07
C GLU A 172 -0.07 -2.02 -1.89
N LYS A 173 -0.52 -2.96 -2.73
CA LYS A 173 0.02 -4.32 -2.73
C LYS A 173 1.52 -4.35 -3.03
N LEU A 174 1.97 -3.54 -3.98
CA LEU A 174 3.40 -3.42 -4.30
C LEU A 174 4.19 -2.85 -3.13
N LEU A 175 3.74 -1.73 -2.56
CA LEU A 175 4.38 -1.09 -1.43
C LEU A 175 4.48 -2.05 -0.24
N ALA A 176 3.38 -2.72 0.12
CA ALA A 176 3.36 -3.68 1.22
C ALA A 176 4.34 -4.85 1.00
N ALA A 177 4.48 -5.34 -0.23
CA ALA A 177 5.43 -6.41 -0.54
C ALA A 177 6.88 -5.94 -0.42
N ILE A 178 7.20 -4.75 -0.94
CA ILE A 178 8.55 -4.16 -0.85
C ILE A 178 8.89 -3.85 0.61
N GLU A 179 7.96 -3.31 1.41
CA GLU A 179 8.16 -3.03 2.83
C GLU A 179 8.51 -4.29 3.62
N ARG A 180 7.80 -5.41 3.40
CA ARG A 180 8.17 -6.68 4.03
C ARG A 180 9.57 -7.14 3.65
N ALA A 181 10.04 -6.82 2.45
CA ALA A 181 11.39 -7.17 2.03
C ALA A 181 12.48 -6.24 2.62
N THR A 182 12.15 -5.02 3.06
CA THR A 182 13.14 -4.10 3.66
C THR A 182 13.73 -4.59 4.99
N VAL A 183 13.03 -5.49 5.70
CA VAL A 183 13.49 -6.06 6.97
C VAL A 183 14.23 -7.40 6.80
N VAL A 184 14.35 -7.88 5.56
CA VAL A 184 14.94 -9.19 5.25
C VAL A 184 16.15 -9.03 4.34
N SER A 185 17.32 -9.46 4.82
CA SER A 185 18.57 -9.43 4.07
C SER A 185 18.84 -10.76 3.35
N MET A 186 19.13 -10.68 2.05
CA MET A 186 19.60 -11.82 1.25
C MET A 186 20.95 -12.33 1.75
N GLU A 187 21.81 -11.43 2.22
CA GLU A 187 23.14 -11.75 2.76
C GLU A 187 23.01 -12.61 4.03
N THR A 188 22.11 -12.22 4.95
CA THR A 188 21.80 -13.00 6.15
C THR A 188 21.26 -14.38 5.78
N CYS A 189 20.31 -14.47 4.84
CA CYS A 189 19.79 -15.77 4.36
C CYS A 189 20.91 -16.64 3.78
N THR A 190 21.89 -16.03 3.10
CA THR A 190 23.03 -16.75 2.53
C THR A 190 23.92 -17.36 3.61
N LEU A 191 24.27 -16.59 4.63
CA LEU A 191 25.08 -17.08 5.76
C LEU A 191 24.37 -18.21 6.51
N GLU A 192 23.07 -18.06 6.75
CA GLU A 192 22.30 -19.10 7.43
C GLU A 192 22.21 -20.40 6.64
N VAL A 193 21.97 -20.34 5.33
CA VAL A 193 21.98 -21.56 4.48
C VAL A 193 23.36 -22.22 4.51
N ILE A 194 24.45 -21.45 4.46
CA ILE A 194 25.82 -21.97 4.57
C ILE A 194 26.03 -22.67 5.92
N ASP A 195 25.57 -22.08 7.02
CA ASP A 195 25.74 -22.67 8.35
C ASP A 195 24.88 -23.93 8.56
N LEU A 196 23.69 -23.97 7.96
CA LEU A 196 22.88 -25.19 7.89
C LEU A 196 23.59 -26.28 7.07
N GLU A 197 24.17 -25.95 5.91
CA GLU A 197 24.95 -26.91 5.12
C GLU A 197 26.14 -27.47 5.91
N LYS A 198 26.91 -26.61 6.58
CA LYS A 198 28.02 -27.03 7.45
C LYS A 198 27.56 -27.97 8.57
N GLY A 199 26.43 -27.67 9.22
CA GLY A 199 25.84 -28.54 10.24
C GLY A 199 25.49 -29.92 9.70
N MET A 200 24.92 -29.99 8.48
CA MET A 200 24.62 -31.25 7.82
C MET A 200 25.88 -32.03 7.46
N ASP A 201 26.95 -31.35 7.05
CA ASP A 201 28.23 -32.00 6.75
C ASP A 201 28.88 -32.60 8.00
N LEU A 202 28.77 -31.96 9.17
CA LEU A 202 29.18 -32.54 10.45
C LEU A 202 28.41 -33.83 10.76
N CYS A 203 27.10 -33.87 10.51
CA CYS A 203 26.30 -35.09 10.66
C CYS A 203 26.79 -36.21 9.73
N LYS A 204 27.08 -35.89 8.46
CA LYS A 204 27.59 -36.87 7.48
C LYS A 204 28.96 -37.42 7.88
N GLN A 205 29.86 -36.56 8.33
CA GLN A 205 31.18 -36.96 8.82
C GLN A 205 31.06 -37.88 10.04
N GLU A 206 30.20 -37.56 11.00
CA GLU A 206 29.97 -38.42 12.17
C GLU A 206 29.36 -39.77 11.80
N LEU A 207 28.45 -39.82 10.81
CA LEU A 207 27.92 -41.09 10.30
C LEU A 207 29.03 -41.95 9.69
N GLN A 208 29.96 -41.36 8.92
CA GLN A 208 31.10 -42.06 8.35
C GLN A 208 32.04 -42.59 9.45
N LEU A 209 32.33 -41.79 10.46
CA LEU A 209 33.14 -42.19 11.62
C LEU A 209 32.51 -43.34 12.39
N ARG A 210 31.18 -43.30 12.64
CA ARG A 210 30.46 -44.38 13.32
C ARG A 210 30.46 -45.67 12.53
N ASN A 211 30.34 -45.59 11.21
CA ASN A 211 30.39 -46.77 10.34
C ASN A 211 31.79 -47.40 10.33
N SER A 212 32.86 -46.60 10.31
CA SER A 212 34.25 -47.10 10.35
C SER A 212 34.69 -47.58 11.73
N SER A 213 34.09 -47.08 12.80
CA SER A 213 34.41 -47.44 14.19
C SER A 213 33.64 -48.67 14.71
N GLY A 214 33.02 -49.46 13.83
CA GLY A 214 32.25 -50.66 14.21
C GLY A 214 30.90 -50.38 14.89
N LEU A 215 30.45 -49.12 14.95
CA LEU A 215 29.18 -48.70 15.58
C LEU A 215 28.03 -48.60 14.56
N ALA A 216 28.17 -49.24 13.40
CA ALA A 216 27.23 -49.12 12.27
C ALA A 216 25.80 -49.55 12.63
N ASN A 217 25.66 -50.58 13.46
CA ASN A 217 24.37 -51.16 13.84
C ASN A 217 23.73 -50.53 15.08
N ASN A 218 24.40 -49.55 15.71
CA ASN A 218 23.86 -48.91 16.90
C ASN A 218 22.61 -48.09 16.58
N GLN A 219 21.66 -48.08 17.52
CA GLN A 219 20.41 -47.32 17.41
C GLN A 219 20.68 -45.82 17.10
N ALA A 220 21.67 -45.22 17.77
CA ALA A 220 22.05 -43.82 17.51
C ALA A 220 22.56 -43.59 16.07
N THR A 221 23.25 -44.58 15.49
CA THR A 221 23.73 -44.51 14.09
C THR A 221 22.58 -44.64 13.10
N GLN A 222 21.57 -45.47 13.42
CA GLN A 222 20.34 -45.58 12.62
C GLN A 222 19.54 -44.27 12.64
N HIS A 223 19.36 -43.66 13.83
CA HIS A 223 18.70 -42.34 13.96
C HIS A 223 19.42 -41.25 13.17
N LEU A 224 20.76 -41.19 13.26
CA LEU A 224 21.56 -40.24 12.49
C LEU A 224 21.43 -40.46 10.97
N ARG A 225 21.43 -41.72 10.53
CA ARG A 225 21.26 -42.09 9.11
C ARG A 225 19.88 -41.66 8.59
N GLN A 226 18.82 -41.95 9.34
CA GLN A 226 17.46 -41.56 8.99
C GLN A 226 17.31 -40.04 8.95
N PHE A 227 17.88 -39.33 9.93
CA PHE A 227 17.90 -37.87 9.94
C PHE A 227 18.55 -37.29 8.68
N ILE A 228 19.76 -37.74 8.32
CA ILE A 228 20.47 -37.27 7.12
C ILE A 228 19.64 -37.57 5.87
N SER A 229 19.10 -38.78 5.74
CA SER A 229 18.29 -39.18 4.59
C SER A 229 17.04 -38.30 4.43
N ASN A 230 16.41 -37.90 5.53
CA ASN A 230 15.19 -37.10 5.50
C ASN A 230 15.47 -35.60 5.30
N LYS A 231 16.52 -35.07 5.93
CA LYS A 231 16.77 -33.62 6.01
C LYS A 231 17.79 -33.10 4.99
N SER A 232 18.69 -33.94 4.48
CA SER A 232 19.65 -33.52 3.46
C SER A 232 18.97 -33.04 2.16
N PRO A 233 17.92 -33.70 1.61
CA PRO A 233 17.25 -33.21 0.41
C PRO A 233 16.54 -31.87 0.63
N GLU A 234 15.97 -31.66 1.82
CA GLU A 234 15.29 -30.41 2.19
C GLU A 234 16.24 -29.21 2.20
N LEU A 235 17.46 -29.39 2.75
CA LEU A 235 18.51 -28.36 2.72
C LEU A 235 19.06 -28.12 1.32
N GLN A 236 19.23 -29.18 0.52
CA GLN A 236 19.66 -29.03 -0.86
C GLN A 236 18.64 -28.22 -1.67
N ALA A 237 17.35 -28.50 -1.50
CA ALA A 237 16.28 -27.71 -2.11
C ALA A 237 16.33 -26.24 -1.66
N LEU A 238 16.50 -25.98 -0.35
CA LEU A 238 16.64 -24.61 0.18
C LEU A 238 17.82 -23.85 -0.44
N ARG A 239 18.96 -24.52 -0.63
CA ARG A 239 20.14 -23.93 -1.28
C ARG A 239 19.86 -23.56 -2.74
N GLU A 240 19.19 -24.44 -3.49
CA GLU A 240 18.81 -24.13 -4.87
C GLU A 240 17.76 -23.01 -4.95
N ASP A 241 16.83 -22.94 -4.00
CA ASP A 241 15.88 -21.83 -3.87
C ASP A 241 16.61 -20.49 -3.63
N LEU A 242 17.59 -20.49 -2.72
CA LEU A 242 18.41 -19.30 -2.46
C LEU A 242 19.15 -18.85 -3.71
N LYS A 243 19.80 -19.76 -4.45
CA LYS A 243 20.53 -19.41 -5.69
C LYS A 243 19.59 -18.80 -6.73
N ARG A 244 18.40 -19.38 -6.91
CA ARG A 244 17.38 -18.84 -7.83
C ARG A 244 16.93 -17.45 -7.38
N ALA A 245 16.68 -17.26 -6.09
CA ALA A 245 16.30 -15.96 -5.54
C ALA A 245 17.39 -14.90 -5.71
N GLN A 246 18.67 -15.25 -5.48
CA GLN A 246 19.81 -14.37 -5.73
C GLN A 246 19.88 -13.96 -7.21
N HIS A 247 19.68 -14.91 -8.13
CA HIS A 247 19.64 -14.61 -9.56
C HIS A 247 18.48 -13.67 -9.93
N GLU A 248 17.25 -13.97 -9.49
CA GLU A 248 16.09 -13.11 -9.74
C GLU A 248 16.25 -11.70 -9.14
N TYR A 249 16.86 -11.60 -7.96
CA TYR A 249 17.19 -10.32 -7.34
C TYR A 249 18.21 -9.55 -8.18
N ASN A 250 19.31 -10.18 -8.58
CA ASN A 250 20.36 -9.55 -9.39
C ASN A 250 19.84 -9.06 -10.74
N GLU A 251 18.99 -9.84 -11.42
CA GLU A 251 18.31 -9.37 -12.64
C GLU A 251 17.43 -8.13 -12.39
N CYS A 252 16.80 -8.04 -11.22
CA CYS A 252 16.01 -6.88 -10.83
C CYS A 252 16.89 -5.64 -10.60
N VAL A 253 18.04 -5.81 -9.94
CA VAL A 253 19.05 -4.75 -9.75
C VAL A 253 19.54 -4.22 -11.10
N GLU A 254 19.93 -5.13 -11.99
CA GLU A 254 20.43 -4.79 -13.33
C GLU A 254 19.35 -4.15 -14.20
N TYR A 255 18.08 -4.59 -14.06
CA TYR A 255 16.95 -3.99 -14.77
C TYR A 255 16.78 -2.49 -14.48
N PHE A 256 17.06 -2.05 -13.24
CA PHE A 256 17.04 -0.64 -12.87
C PHE A 256 18.37 0.09 -13.12
N GLY A 257 19.33 -0.56 -13.77
CA GLY A 257 20.61 0.04 -14.15
C GLY A 257 21.58 0.23 -12.97
N GLU A 258 21.36 -0.48 -11.86
CA GLU A 258 22.28 -0.50 -10.73
C GLU A 258 23.28 -1.65 -10.81
N SER A 259 24.41 -1.52 -10.12
CA SER A 259 25.44 -2.56 -10.09
C SER A 259 25.20 -3.51 -8.92
N THR A 260 25.10 -4.80 -9.22
CA THR A 260 25.03 -5.88 -8.22
C THR A 260 26.26 -5.94 -7.30
N LYS A 261 27.38 -5.34 -7.72
CA LYS A 261 28.61 -5.26 -6.92
C LYS A 261 28.65 -4.07 -5.97
N LEU A 262 27.98 -2.98 -6.34
CA LEU A 262 27.95 -1.75 -5.53
C LEU A 262 26.81 -1.78 -4.51
N MET A 263 25.78 -2.57 -4.76
CA MET A 263 24.69 -2.76 -3.82
C MET A 263 25.13 -3.74 -2.73
N GLU A 264 25.47 -3.21 -1.56
CA GLU A 264 26.02 -4.00 -0.45
C GLU A 264 24.95 -4.85 0.26
N SER A 265 23.68 -4.50 0.11
CA SER A 265 22.58 -5.28 0.69
C SER A 265 21.30 -5.22 -0.12
N SER A 266 20.55 -6.33 -0.11
CA SER A 266 19.20 -6.40 -0.70
C SER A 266 18.26 -5.27 -0.25
N ASN A 267 18.44 -4.82 0.99
CA ASN A 267 17.63 -3.79 1.62
C ASN A 267 17.79 -2.40 0.98
N GLN A 268 18.91 -2.11 0.32
CA GLN A 268 19.17 -0.80 -0.28
C GLN A 268 18.20 -0.51 -1.45
N LEU A 269 18.03 -1.48 -2.34
CA LEU A 269 17.07 -1.38 -3.46
C LEU A 269 15.64 -1.19 -2.95
N PHE A 270 15.20 -2.09 -2.08
CA PHE A 270 13.85 -2.05 -1.54
C PHE A 270 13.60 -0.78 -0.72
N GLY A 271 14.57 -0.36 0.10
CA GLY A 271 14.48 0.87 0.90
C GLY A 271 14.34 2.12 0.04
N THR A 272 15.03 2.17 -1.10
CA THR A 272 14.93 3.27 -2.06
C THR A 272 13.52 3.35 -2.64
N PHE A 273 12.98 2.22 -3.12
CA PHE A 273 11.62 2.17 -3.65
C PHE A 273 10.54 2.38 -2.58
N THR A 274 10.72 1.85 -1.36
CA THR A 274 9.79 2.08 -0.25
C THR A 274 9.68 3.56 0.07
N ARG A 275 10.80 4.28 0.21
CA ARG A 275 10.80 5.72 0.47
C ARG A 275 10.15 6.49 -0.68
N PHE A 276 10.54 6.19 -1.92
CA PHE A 276 9.95 6.82 -3.09
C PHE A 276 8.44 6.63 -3.18
N LEU A 277 7.96 5.39 -3.01
CA LEU A 277 6.54 5.06 -3.08
C LEU A 277 5.73 5.69 -1.94
N LYS A 278 6.29 5.75 -0.72
CA LYS A 278 5.68 6.50 0.39
C LYS A 278 5.53 7.98 0.06
N ASN A 279 6.59 8.60 -0.47
CA ASN A 279 6.54 10.00 -0.89
C ASN A 279 5.53 10.21 -2.01
N PHE A 280 5.44 9.29 -2.99
CA PHE A 280 4.45 9.37 -4.06
C PHE A 280 3.02 9.29 -3.52
N LYS A 281 2.74 8.36 -2.59
CA LYS A 281 1.44 8.23 -1.92
C LYS A 281 1.10 9.46 -1.08
N GLN A 282 2.09 10.03 -0.39
CA GLN A 282 1.91 11.26 0.36
C GLN A 282 1.54 12.42 -0.57
N CYS A 283 2.26 12.61 -1.68
CA CYS A 283 1.95 13.63 -2.68
C CYS A 283 0.52 13.45 -3.24
N GLN A 284 0.08 12.20 -3.44
CA GLN A 284 -1.27 11.89 -3.87
C GLN A 284 -2.32 12.33 -2.85
N SER A 285 -2.10 12.01 -1.57
CA SER A 285 -2.99 12.42 -0.47
C SER A 285 -3.02 13.94 -0.30
N ASP A 286 -1.87 14.59 -0.43
CA ASP A 286 -1.73 16.05 -0.35
C ASP A 286 -2.50 16.73 -1.49
N ASN A 287 -2.39 16.21 -2.72
CA ASN A 287 -3.12 16.72 -3.88
C ASN A 287 -4.65 16.61 -3.70
N VAL A 288 -5.15 15.45 -3.27
CA VAL A 288 -6.60 15.26 -3.02
C VAL A 288 -7.09 16.21 -1.92
N THR A 289 -6.32 16.35 -0.85
CA THR A 289 -6.66 17.28 0.24
C THR A 289 -6.68 18.73 -0.24
N GLN A 290 -5.71 19.12 -1.07
CA GLN A 290 -5.65 20.47 -1.64
C GLN A 290 -6.83 20.73 -2.59
N GLN A 291 -7.21 19.76 -3.42
CA GLN A 291 -8.39 19.88 -4.28
C GLN A 291 -9.69 20.02 -3.48
N ARG A 292 -9.86 19.21 -2.42
CA ARG A 292 -11.02 19.31 -1.52
C ARG A 292 -11.13 20.70 -0.87
N LYS A 293 -10.01 21.24 -0.36
CA LYS A 293 -9.97 22.58 0.23
C LYS A 293 -10.33 23.68 -0.78
N LYS A 294 -9.79 23.61 -2.00
CA LYS A 294 -10.10 24.57 -3.06
C LYS A 294 -11.60 24.56 -3.42
N PHE A 295 -12.19 23.37 -3.55
CA PHE A 295 -13.61 23.24 -3.84
C PHE A 295 -14.50 23.80 -2.72
N GLU A 296 -14.13 23.58 -1.45
CA GLU A 296 -14.84 24.13 -0.30
C GLU A 296 -14.75 25.67 -0.24
N GLU A 297 -13.57 26.23 -0.52
CA GLU A 297 -13.36 27.68 -0.59
C GLU A 297 -14.17 28.33 -1.73
N GLU A 298 -14.16 27.72 -2.92
CA GLU A 298 -14.96 28.17 -4.06
C GLU A 298 -16.47 28.13 -3.75
N LEU A 299 -16.95 27.06 -3.13
CA LEU A 299 -18.36 26.95 -2.72
C LEU A 299 -18.72 28.03 -1.69
N ARG A 300 -17.84 28.28 -0.71
CA ARG A 300 -18.03 29.33 0.30
C ARG A 300 -18.08 30.72 -0.33
N GLN A 301 -17.22 30.99 -1.31
CA GLN A 301 -17.24 32.26 -2.05
C GLN A 301 -18.53 32.42 -2.87
N GLN A 302 -18.99 31.37 -3.55
CA GLN A 302 -20.25 31.41 -4.31
C GLN A 302 -21.47 31.66 -3.42
N ILE A 303 -21.49 31.10 -2.20
CA ILE A 303 -22.56 31.34 -1.22
C ILE A 303 -22.51 32.81 -0.75
N ALA A 304 -21.32 33.33 -0.43
CA ALA A 304 -21.14 34.72 0.00
C ALA A 304 -21.53 35.72 -1.10
N GLU A 305 -21.16 35.47 -2.36
CA GLU A 305 -21.53 36.33 -3.49
C GLU A 305 -23.03 36.31 -3.80
N LYS A 306 -23.69 35.16 -3.63
CA LYS A 306 -25.16 35.05 -3.79
C LYS A 306 -25.91 35.75 -2.67
N GLN A 307 -25.38 35.76 -1.44
CA GLN A 307 -25.95 36.51 -0.32
C GLN A 307 -25.75 38.02 -0.45
N GLN A 308 -24.71 38.48 -1.16
CA GLN A 308 -24.49 39.92 -1.43
C GLN A 308 -25.26 40.46 -2.66
N LYS A 309 -25.80 39.60 -3.54
CA LYS A 309 -26.45 40.00 -4.81
C LYS A 309 -27.98 40.13 -4.77
N SER A 310 -28.65 40.07 -3.61
CA SER A 310 -30.11 40.32 -3.48
C SER A 310 -30.47 41.03 -2.16
N PRO A 311 -31.21 42.17 -2.13
CA PRO A 311 -31.47 43.18 -3.15
C PRO A 311 -31.08 44.63 -2.70
N GLU A 312 -30.15 45.27 -3.41
CA GLU A 312 -29.91 46.73 -3.35
C GLU A 312 -30.17 47.44 -4.71
N LYS A 313 -30.91 46.80 -5.62
CA LYS A 313 -31.17 47.33 -6.97
C LYS A 313 -32.65 47.39 -7.36
N GLU A 314 -33.48 48.04 -6.55
CA GLU A 314 -34.86 48.43 -6.93
C GLU A 314 -35.26 49.79 -6.33
N ALA A 315 -34.40 50.82 -6.39
CA ALA A 315 -34.71 52.16 -5.85
C ALA A 315 -34.68 53.30 -6.88
N SER A 316 -34.68 53.05 -8.20
CA SER A 316 -34.44 54.14 -9.16
C SER A 316 -35.20 54.11 -10.49
N ASN A 317 -36.36 53.44 -10.59
CA ASN A 317 -37.23 53.63 -11.75
C ASN A 317 -38.67 53.25 -11.43
N GLU A 318 -39.42 54.14 -10.78
CA GLU A 318 -40.88 54.18 -10.90
C GLU A 318 -41.43 55.51 -10.33
N VAL A 319 -41.36 56.56 -11.15
CA VAL A 319 -42.21 57.74 -10.98
C VAL A 319 -43.16 57.79 -12.16
N LYS A 320 -44.46 57.65 -11.85
CA LYS A 320 -45.65 57.62 -12.73
C LYS A 320 -45.84 56.24 -13.38
N VAL A 321 -46.88 55.48 -13.04
CA VAL A 321 -48.28 55.79 -13.38
C VAL A 321 -49.27 55.12 -12.42
N ARG A 322 -50.11 55.97 -11.79
CA ARG A 322 -51.51 55.80 -11.34
C ARG A 322 -51.90 54.63 -10.41
N GLU A 323 -52.13 55.03 -9.16
CA GLU A 323 -53.07 54.44 -8.21
C GLU A 323 -54.42 54.05 -8.84
N LYS A 324 -54.75 52.76 -8.77
CA LYS A 324 -56.07 52.30 -8.31
C LYS A 324 -55.88 51.05 -7.44
N ARG A 325 -56.06 51.29 -6.14
CA ARG A 325 -56.22 50.39 -4.98
C ARG A 325 -56.52 48.92 -5.33
N LEU A 326 -55.73 47.99 -4.77
CA LEU A 326 -56.18 46.97 -3.81
C LEU A 326 -55.00 46.12 -3.28
N LEU A 327 -54.93 46.05 -1.93
CA LEU A 327 -54.14 45.18 -1.04
C LEU A 327 -52.60 45.37 -1.00
N LYS A 328 -52.15 45.97 0.12
CA LYS A 328 -50.79 45.83 0.64
C LYS A 328 -50.60 44.39 1.14
N GLN A 329 -49.59 43.71 0.63
CA GLN A 329 -49.06 42.50 1.24
C GLN A 329 -47.67 42.81 1.77
N ASP A 330 -47.65 43.47 2.93
CA ASP A 330 -46.49 43.46 3.82
C ASP A 330 -46.35 42.04 4.39
N GLU A 331 -45.09 41.61 4.54
CA GLU A 331 -44.63 40.63 5.51
C GLU A 331 -45.20 39.20 5.40
N VAL A 332 -44.64 38.40 4.49
CA VAL A 332 -44.66 36.94 4.69
C VAL A 332 -43.64 36.59 5.77
N TYR A 333 -44.16 36.60 6.99
CA TYR A 333 -43.56 36.22 8.25
C TYR A 333 -42.88 34.84 8.21
N ASN A 334 -41.68 34.80 8.78
CA ASN A 334 -40.84 33.64 9.06
C ASN A 334 -41.42 32.80 10.21
N GLY A 335 -42.46 32.01 9.92
CA GLY A 335 -43.05 31.07 10.89
C GLY A 335 -43.90 29.97 10.27
N ALA A 336 -44.33 30.14 9.01
CA ALA A 336 -45.09 29.11 8.31
C ALA A 336 -44.27 27.82 8.10
N LEU A 337 -42.94 27.93 7.96
CA LEU A 337 -42.07 26.76 7.84
C LEU A 337 -41.94 26.03 9.19
N GLU A 338 -41.79 26.77 10.31
CA GLU A 338 -41.81 26.19 11.66
C GLU A 338 -43.15 25.52 11.99
N ASP A 339 -44.28 26.10 11.61
CA ASP A 339 -45.61 25.51 11.83
C ASP A 339 -45.84 24.25 10.97
N ILE A 340 -45.35 24.24 9.73
CA ILE A 340 -45.37 23.04 8.87
C ILE A 340 -44.48 21.95 9.46
N LEU A 341 -43.31 22.29 9.99
CA LEU A 341 -42.39 21.35 10.65
C LEU A 341 -42.95 20.82 11.98
N LEU A 342 -43.61 21.66 12.78
CA LEU A 342 -44.32 21.23 14.00
C LEU A 342 -45.51 20.32 13.66
N GLY A 343 -46.27 20.65 12.62
CA GLY A 343 -47.39 19.83 12.13
C GLY A 343 -46.93 18.45 11.66
N LEU A 344 -45.83 18.37 10.90
CA LEU A 344 -45.25 17.11 10.44
C LEU A 344 -44.66 16.26 11.57
N LYS A 345 -44.19 16.88 12.65
CA LYS A 345 -43.66 16.19 13.84
C LYS A 345 -44.77 15.62 14.72
N ASN A 346 -45.89 16.34 14.85
CA ASN A 346 -47.00 15.94 15.71
C ASN A 346 -47.99 14.97 15.02
N GLU A 347 -48.15 15.04 13.69
CA GLU A 347 -48.94 14.09 12.90
C GLU A 347 -48.18 13.63 11.65
N PRO A 348 -47.26 12.65 11.77
CA PRO A 348 -46.51 12.15 10.63
C PRO A 348 -47.43 11.40 9.66
N TYR A 349 -47.52 11.92 8.44
CA TYR A 349 -48.37 11.39 7.37
C TYR A 349 -47.98 9.94 7.03
N ARG A 350 -48.86 8.96 7.34
CA ARG A 350 -48.67 7.57 6.93
C ARG A 350 -49.56 7.27 5.73
N ARG A 351 -49.07 6.49 4.76
CA ARG A 351 -49.77 6.17 3.49
C ARG A 351 -51.23 5.67 3.67
N ALA A 352 -51.60 5.16 4.84
CA ALA A 352 -52.96 4.72 5.17
C ALA A 352 -53.96 5.87 5.43
N ASP A 353 -53.50 7.09 5.75
CA ASP A 353 -54.36 8.23 6.12
C ASP A 353 -55.05 8.89 4.92
N ALA A 354 -54.44 8.76 3.73
CA ALA A 354 -55.01 9.22 2.46
C ALA A 354 -56.37 8.56 2.17
N VAL A 355 -56.53 7.28 2.53
CA VAL A 355 -57.73 6.49 2.25
C VAL A 355 -58.90 6.91 3.15
N ARG A 356 -58.65 7.26 4.42
CA ARG A 356 -59.70 7.72 5.35
C ARG A 356 -60.19 9.14 5.03
N ARG A 357 -59.33 10.05 4.59
CA ARG A 357 -59.76 11.40 4.15
C ARG A 357 -60.61 11.35 2.88
N SER A 358 -60.33 10.41 1.96
CA SER A 358 -61.15 10.21 0.75
C SER A 358 -62.58 9.77 1.10
N GLN A 359 -62.75 8.87 2.07
CA GLN A 359 -64.08 8.47 2.55
C GLN A 359 -64.83 9.61 3.26
N ARG A 360 -64.16 10.41 4.10
CA ARG A 360 -64.79 11.61 4.72
C ARG A 360 -65.25 12.63 3.69
N ARG A 361 -64.43 12.97 2.69
CA ARG A 361 -64.82 13.89 1.61
C ARG A 361 -66.01 13.37 0.79
N LYS A 362 -66.09 12.05 0.56
CA LYS A 362 -67.22 11.42 -0.14
C LYS A 362 -68.53 11.55 0.66
N GLN A 363 -68.46 11.52 1.99
CA GLN A 363 -69.62 11.67 2.87
C GLN A 363 -70.05 13.13 3.07
N GLU A 364 -69.11 14.06 3.02
CA GLU A 364 -69.36 15.51 3.05
C GLU A 364 -70.05 16.01 1.77
N ASN A 365 -69.62 15.53 0.60
CA ASN A 365 -70.27 15.89 -0.67
C ASN A 365 -71.70 15.35 -0.79
N ILE A 366 -72.02 14.20 -0.15
CA ILE A 366 -73.39 13.69 -0.09
C ILE A 366 -74.28 14.57 0.79
N ARG A 367 -73.74 15.13 1.90
CA ARG A 367 -74.49 16.06 2.75
C ARG A 367 -74.78 17.39 2.05
N LEU A 368 -73.83 17.91 1.28
CA LEU A 368 -73.98 19.16 0.54
C LEU A 368 -75.05 19.06 -0.57
N SER A 369 -75.14 17.91 -1.24
CA SER A 369 -76.16 17.65 -2.28
C SER A 369 -77.59 17.56 -1.75
N SER A 370 -77.81 17.20 -0.48
CA SER A 370 -79.15 17.18 0.11
C SER A 370 -79.64 18.55 0.58
N THR A 371 -78.73 19.48 0.85
CA THR A 371 -79.07 20.86 1.27
C THR A 371 -79.44 21.78 0.10
N GLU A 372 -79.00 21.49 -1.14
CA GLU A 372 -79.31 22.32 -2.31
C GLU A 372 -80.68 22.04 -2.96
N LEU A 373 -81.43 21.02 -2.51
CA LEU A 373 -82.79 20.69 -3.01
C LEU A 373 -83.93 21.25 -2.16
N MET A 374 -83.64 22.08 -1.14
CA MET A 374 -84.65 22.65 -0.24
C MET A 374 -84.80 24.18 -0.37
N GLU A 375 -84.10 24.81 -1.33
CA GLU A 375 -84.18 26.26 -1.62
C GLU A 375 -84.58 26.60 -3.08
N MET A 376 -85.41 25.75 -3.70
CA MET A 376 -86.24 26.10 -4.87
C MET A 376 -87.69 25.72 -4.60
#